data_AF-A0A0F9GV81-F1
#
_entry.id   AF-A0A0F9GV81-F1
#
_cell.length_a   1.000
_cell.length_b   1.000
_cell.length_c   1.000
_cell.angle_alpha   90.00
_cell.angle_beta   90.00
_cell.angle_gamma   90.00
#
_symmetry.space_group_name_H-M   'P 1'
#
loop_
_entity.id
_entity.type
_entity.pdbx_description
1 polymer ?
#
loop_
_entity_poly.entity_id
_entity_poly.type
_entity_poly.pdbx_seq_one_letter_code
_entity_poly.pdbx_strand_id
1 'polypeptide(L)'
;MVRYGSPDVGFILQGGRSLLADLTTHSIDREAIIEETTVLGDADEQHAKVGINKAAITQEGFFDDGTDRIHDALVGLTEEIACVSDAGNALPSAGVARPCVGIKGQIQVNYQRAASRGELHKASASYKANGIVEECVLLAHHVARTADPGDTESTSHDNAASSAAGGAAYLQVSALALGGFTNVQEERAKRNIERQRLRLTERGLGLQERGLDIRERGQDITAQTSAERLLFEREEMHKRFGQQKVEFDAKQLKLRKDADGAQMLRFRTTIKELLDAGVQPDDRRIRN
;
A
#
# COMPACT_ATOMS: atom_id res chain seq x y z
N MET A 1 -21.88 57.86 -2.05
CA MET A 1 -20.85 57.28 -2.95
C MET A 1 -20.22 56.13 -2.19
N VAL A 2 -20.40 54.89 -2.65
CA VAL A 2 -19.80 53.71 -2.01
C VAL A 2 -18.29 53.80 -2.22
N ARG A 3 -17.50 53.68 -1.15
CA ARG A 3 -16.04 53.62 -1.24
C ARG A 3 -15.66 52.16 -1.44
N TYR A 4 -14.85 51.89 -2.46
CA TYR A 4 -14.34 50.55 -2.73
C TYR A 4 -12.92 50.44 -2.15
N GLY A 5 -12.67 49.37 -1.40
CA GLY A 5 -11.35 48.99 -0.90
C GLY A 5 -10.69 47.95 -1.80
N SER A 6 -9.42 47.65 -1.53
CA SER A 6 -8.70 46.58 -2.25
C SER A 6 -9.42 45.21 -2.20
N PRO A 7 -10.09 44.81 -1.08
CA PRO A 7 -10.87 43.58 -1.03
C PRO A 7 -12.04 43.50 -2.03
N ASP A 8 -12.53 44.64 -2.52
CA ASP A 8 -13.61 44.69 -3.50
C ASP A 8 -13.12 44.43 -4.94
N VAL A 9 -11.81 44.56 -5.18
CA VAL A 9 -11.21 44.51 -6.52
C VAL A 9 -10.45 43.21 -6.75
N GLY A 10 -9.81 42.65 -5.73
CA GLY A 10 -8.95 41.46 -5.85
C GLY A 10 -9.00 40.57 -4.63
N PHE A 11 -8.25 39.46 -4.66
CA PHE A 11 -7.90 38.71 -3.46
C PHE A 11 -6.46 38.22 -3.52
N ILE A 12 -5.80 38.25 -2.36
CA ILE A 12 -4.53 37.58 -2.10
C ILE A 12 -4.77 36.71 -0.87
N LEU A 13 -4.82 35.40 -1.09
CA LEU A 13 -5.02 34.42 -0.02
C LEU A 13 -3.75 33.61 0.18
N GLN A 14 -3.34 33.43 1.42
CA GLN A 14 -2.25 32.52 1.80
C GLN A 14 -2.69 31.73 3.04
N GLY A 15 -2.67 30.40 2.95
CA GLY A 15 -3.08 29.53 4.06
C GLY A 15 -4.51 29.79 4.57
N GLY A 16 -5.41 30.21 3.68
CA GLY A 16 -6.78 30.60 4.01
C GLY A 16 -6.93 32.00 4.62
N ARG A 17 -5.85 32.76 4.78
CA ARG A 17 -5.89 34.13 5.32
C ARG A 17 -5.85 35.15 4.19
N SER A 18 -6.68 36.20 4.30
CA SER A 18 -6.59 37.36 3.41
C SER A 18 -5.39 38.19 3.78
N LEU A 19 -4.56 38.50 2.80
CA LEU A 19 -3.39 39.36 2.96
C LEU A 19 -3.66 40.79 2.45
N LEU A 20 -4.83 41.06 1.87
CA LEU A 20 -5.14 42.39 1.35
C LEU A 20 -5.29 43.43 2.47
N ALA A 21 -4.61 44.55 2.27
CA ALA A 21 -4.77 45.77 3.05
C ALA A 21 -5.92 46.63 2.48
N ASP A 22 -6.34 47.66 3.19
CA ASP A 22 -7.36 48.63 2.71
C ASP A 22 -6.95 49.23 1.35
N LEU A 23 -5.69 49.65 1.26
CA LEU A 23 -5.03 50.05 0.02
C LEU A 23 -3.80 49.18 -0.19
N THR A 24 -3.82 48.39 -1.27
CA THR A 24 -2.76 47.45 -1.61
C THR A 24 -2.28 47.68 -3.04
N THR A 25 -0.96 47.81 -3.21
CA THR A 25 -0.28 47.62 -4.48
C THR A 25 0.45 46.28 -4.44
N HIS A 26 0.34 45.50 -5.50
CA HIS A 26 1.06 44.23 -5.61
C HIS A 26 1.58 43.99 -7.02
N SER A 27 2.62 43.17 -7.12
CA SER A 27 3.20 42.68 -8.38
C SER A 27 3.46 41.18 -8.26
N ILE A 28 3.30 40.48 -9.38
CA ILE A 28 3.65 39.07 -9.53
C ILE A 28 4.72 38.98 -10.61
N ASP A 29 5.96 38.75 -10.19
CA ASP A 29 7.09 38.56 -11.10
C ASP A 29 7.32 37.07 -11.29
N ARG A 30 7.36 36.62 -12.55
CA ARG A 30 7.67 35.23 -12.92
C ARG A 30 9.01 35.19 -13.66
N GLU A 31 9.90 34.35 -13.19
CA GLU A 31 11.21 34.13 -13.77
C GLU A 31 11.38 32.65 -14.12
N ALA A 32 11.79 32.36 -15.35
CA ALA A 32 12.16 31.02 -15.78
C ALA A 32 13.66 31.00 -16.04
N ILE A 33 14.38 30.09 -15.40
CA ILE A 33 15.81 29.92 -15.65
C ILE A 33 15.99 29.06 -16.90
N ILE A 34 16.75 29.58 -17.85
CA ILE A 34 17.17 28.89 -19.07
C ILE A 34 18.69 28.67 -19.00
N GLU A 35 19.14 27.50 -19.43
CA GLU A 35 20.56 27.19 -19.60
C GLU A 35 20.86 27.07 -21.08
N GLU A 36 22.06 27.49 -21.45
CA GLU A 36 22.58 27.28 -22.79
C GLU A 36 22.88 25.78 -22.99
N THR A 37 22.35 25.22 -24.07
CA THR A 37 22.53 23.82 -24.46
C THR A 37 23.12 23.69 -25.87
N THR A 38 23.78 24.74 -26.35
CA THR A 38 24.43 24.78 -27.67
C THR A 38 25.41 23.63 -27.80
N VAL A 39 25.20 22.78 -28.82
CA VAL A 39 26.11 21.66 -29.11
C VAL A 39 27.29 22.14 -29.94
N LEU A 40 28.44 21.45 -29.79
CA LEU A 40 29.64 21.80 -30.53
C LEU A 40 29.42 21.63 -32.05
N GLY A 41 29.55 22.71 -32.80
CA GLY A 41 29.36 22.72 -34.26
C GLY A 41 28.04 23.32 -34.75
N ASP A 42 27.13 23.68 -33.85
CA ASP A 42 25.97 24.51 -34.19
C ASP A 42 26.38 25.98 -34.32
N ALA A 43 25.81 26.65 -35.31
CA ALA A 43 26.09 28.05 -35.61
C ALA A 43 25.28 29.01 -34.73
N ASP A 44 24.14 28.55 -34.19
CA ASP A 44 23.19 29.35 -33.44
C ASP A 44 23.14 28.92 -31.97
N GLU A 45 23.09 29.90 -31.07
CA GLU A 45 22.94 29.67 -29.63
C GLU A 45 21.58 29.03 -29.32
N GLN A 46 21.60 27.91 -28.59
CA GLN A 46 20.39 27.20 -28.17
C GLN A 46 20.25 27.26 -26.66
N HIS A 47 19.04 27.55 -26.19
CA HIS A 47 18.71 27.55 -24.77
C HIS A 47 17.59 26.55 -24.47
N ALA A 48 17.74 25.78 -23.40
CA ALA A 48 16.72 24.88 -22.88
C ALA A 48 16.25 25.33 -21.49
N LYS A 49 15.00 25.01 -21.15
CA LYS A 49 14.43 25.27 -19.83
C LYS A 49 15.01 24.28 -18.81
N VAL A 50 15.54 24.78 -17.71
CA VAL A 50 16.13 23.96 -16.62
C VAL A 50 15.04 23.39 -15.68
N GLY A 51 13.78 23.76 -15.89
CA GLY A 51 12.66 23.33 -15.05
C GLY A 51 12.54 24.06 -13.71
N ILE A 52 13.37 25.09 -13.49
CA ILE A 52 13.29 25.95 -12.30
C ILE A 52 12.51 27.23 -12.68
N ASN A 53 11.27 27.31 -12.20
CA ASN A 53 10.46 28.51 -12.25
C ASN A 53 10.46 29.16 -10.86
N LYS A 54 10.70 30.46 -10.80
CA LYS A 54 10.57 31.27 -9.60
C LYS A 54 9.40 32.23 -9.81
N ALA A 55 8.54 32.35 -8.81
CA ALA A 55 7.62 33.47 -8.73
C ALA A 55 7.92 34.27 -7.48
N ALA A 56 7.86 35.58 -7.60
CA ALA A 56 7.90 36.51 -6.48
C ALA A 56 6.61 37.32 -6.47
N ILE A 57 5.96 37.36 -5.31
CA ILE A 57 4.87 38.29 -5.08
C ILE A 57 5.40 39.37 -4.15
N THR A 58 5.27 40.62 -4.56
CA THR A 58 5.55 41.77 -3.70
C THR A 58 4.25 42.48 -3.41
N GLN A 59 4.02 42.82 -2.16
CA GLN A 59 2.85 43.55 -1.71
C GLN A 59 3.27 44.72 -0.83
N GLU A 60 2.63 45.86 -1.04
CA GLU A 60 2.80 47.06 -0.22
C GLU A 60 1.42 47.66 0.04
N GLY A 61 1.18 48.10 1.27
CA GLY A 61 -0.14 48.64 1.61
C GLY A 61 -0.23 49.30 2.97
N PHE A 62 -1.40 49.87 3.22
CA PHE A 62 -1.80 50.41 4.52
C PHE A 62 -2.69 49.41 5.24
N PHE A 63 -2.22 48.95 6.39
CA PHE A 63 -2.90 47.97 7.23
C PHE A 63 -3.43 48.67 8.47
N ASP A 64 -4.68 48.34 8.83
CA ASP A 64 -5.28 48.67 10.11
C ASP A 64 -4.91 47.57 11.13
N ASP A 65 -4.35 47.97 12.29
CA ASP A 65 -3.98 47.04 13.37
C ASP A 65 -5.21 46.62 14.21
N GLY A 66 -6.34 47.33 14.08
CA GLY A 66 -7.57 47.08 14.84
C GLY A 66 -8.44 45.93 14.31
N THR A 67 -8.32 45.61 13.01
CA THR A 67 -9.20 44.66 12.30
C THR A 67 -8.37 43.58 11.59
N ASP A 68 -8.63 42.30 11.88
CA ASP A 68 -8.10 41.12 11.18
C ASP A 68 -6.61 40.73 11.29
N ARG A 69 -5.85 41.25 12.27
CA ARG A 69 -4.53 40.69 12.66
C ARG A 69 -3.63 40.33 11.47
N ILE A 70 -3.62 41.18 10.44
CA ILE A 70 -2.85 40.91 9.22
C ILE A 70 -1.37 40.76 9.56
N HIS A 71 -0.91 41.39 10.65
CA HIS A 71 0.43 41.16 11.19
C HIS A 71 0.69 39.72 11.67
N ASP A 72 -0.25 39.06 12.34
CA ASP A 72 -0.14 37.63 12.70
C ASP A 72 -0.21 36.72 11.46
N ALA A 73 -0.89 37.17 10.41
CA ALA A 73 -0.88 36.51 9.11
C ALA A 73 0.43 36.72 8.34
N LEU A 74 1.14 37.83 8.56
CA LEU A 74 2.35 38.23 7.84
C LEU A 74 3.65 37.96 8.62
N VAL A 75 3.61 37.33 9.78
CA VAL A 75 4.82 37.03 10.56
C VAL A 75 4.89 35.53 10.83
N GLY A 76 5.96 34.90 10.36
CA GLY A 76 6.26 33.49 10.66
C GLY A 76 5.56 32.47 9.76
N LEU A 77 5.15 32.85 8.55
CA LEU A 77 4.54 31.93 7.60
C LEU A 77 5.53 30.83 7.19
N THR A 78 5.12 29.59 7.40
CA THR A 78 5.76 28.41 6.81
C THR A 78 5.38 28.28 5.34
N GLU A 79 5.97 27.31 4.65
CA GLU A 79 5.60 26.98 3.27
C GLU A 79 4.09 26.70 3.16
N GLU A 80 3.36 27.55 2.43
CA GLU A 80 1.91 27.48 2.29
C GLU A 80 1.46 27.60 0.85
N ILE A 81 0.19 27.26 0.61
CA ILE A 81 -0.46 27.47 -0.68
C ILE A 81 -0.99 28.89 -0.71
N ALA A 82 -0.72 29.61 -1.80
CA ALA A 82 -1.29 30.92 -2.06
C ALA A 82 -2.14 30.94 -3.33
N CYS A 83 -3.15 31.79 -3.33
CA CYS A 83 -4.00 32.07 -4.48
C CYS A 83 -4.15 33.58 -4.66
N VAL A 84 -3.90 34.08 -5.86
CA VAL A 84 -4.00 35.51 -6.19
C VAL A 84 -4.92 35.73 -7.38
N SER A 85 -5.75 36.77 -7.33
CA SER A 85 -6.52 37.24 -8.49
C SER A 85 -6.76 38.74 -8.45
N ASP A 86 -6.50 39.40 -9.57
CA ASP A 86 -6.82 40.81 -9.84
C ASP A 86 -8.26 41.01 -10.30
N ALA A 87 -8.95 39.93 -10.64
CA ALA A 87 -10.30 40.00 -11.17
C ALA A 87 -11.36 40.07 -10.06
N GLY A 88 -10.98 39.94 -8.79
CA GLY A 88 -11.89 39.95 -7.64
C GLY A 88 -12.52 38.59 -7.36
N ASN A 89 -13.07 38.43 -6.16
CA ASN A 89 -13.60 37.16 -5.63
C ASN A 89 -15.04 36.84 -6.09
N ALA A 90 -15.65 37.69 -6.93
CA ALA A 90 -16.99 37.45 -7.46
C ALA A 90 -16.96 36.58 -8.74
N LEU A 91 -17.47 35.35 -8.74
CA LEU A 91 -17.90 34.69 -9.99
C LEU A 91 -18.95 35.57 -10.70
N PRO A 92 -18.79 35.81 -12.00
CA PRO A 92 -19.85 36.45 -12.78
C PRO A 92 -21.06 35.52 -12.88
N SER A 93 -22.25 36.11 -12.97
CA SER A 93 -23.55 35.42 -13.00
C SER A 93 -23.76 34.44 -14.17
N ALA A 94 -22.76 34.25 -15.03
CA ALA A 94 -22.81 33.45 -16.26
C ALA A 94 -21.84 32.26 -16.27
N GLY A 95 -21.29 31.84 -15.12
CA GLY A 95 -20.37 30.69 -15.06
C GLY A 95 -19.04 30.92 -15.78
N VAL A 96 -18.74 32.17 -16.18
CA VAL A 96 -17.46 32.55 -16.77
C VAL A 96 -16.42 32.57 -15.67
N ALA A 97 -15.58 31.56 -15.68
CA ALA A 97 -14.66 31.34 -14.59
C ALA A 97 -13.49 32.35 -14.67
N ARG A 98 -13.15 32.98 -13.55
CA ARG A 98 -12.18 34.11 -13.52
C ARG A 98 -10.75 33.60 -13.41
N PRO A 99 -9.77 34.22 -14.10
CA PRO A 99 -8.39 33.82 -13.97
C PRO A 99 -7.88 34.10 -12.55
N CYS A 100 -7.14 33.13 -12.02
CA CYS A 100 -6.37 33.29 -10.80
C CYS A 100 -5.01 32.60 -10.98
N VAL A 101 -4.09 32.89 -10.08
CA VAL A 101 -2.78 32.25 -10.04
C VAL A 101 -2.72 31.43 -8.75
N GLY A 102 -2.54 30.13 -8.91
CA GLY A 102 -2.26 29.20 -7.81
C GLY A 102 -0.75 29.08 -7.63
N ILE A 103 -0.28 29.20 -6.40
CA ILE A 103 1.13 29.05 -6.07
C ILE A 103 1.24 28.01 -4.96
N LYS A 104 1.92 26.91 -5.26
CA LYS A 104 2.30 25.92 -4.27
C LYS A 104 3.68 26.26 -3.70
N GLY A 105 3.80 26.18 -2.39
CA GLY A 105 5.11 26.29 -1.74
C GLY A 105 5.61 27.72 -1.63
N GLN A 106 4.70 28.66 -1.39
CA GLN A 106 5.03 30.06 -1.17
C GLN A 106 5.64 30.21 0.22
N ILE A 107 6.84 30.80 0.27
CA ILE A 107 7.55 31.12 1.50
C ILE A 107 7.65 32.64 1.59
N GLN A 108 7.31 33.19 2.75
CA GLN A 108 7.53 34.60 3.00
C GLN A 108 9.03 34.88 3.20
N VAL A 109 9.57 35.82 2.44
CA VAL A 109 11.01 36.09 2.42
C VAL A 109 11.37 37.36 3.19
N ASN A 110 10.53 38.38 3.12
CA ASN A 110 10.80 39.64 3.81
C ASN A 110 9.49 40.28 4.24
N TYR A 111 9.51 40.90 5.41
CA TYR A 111 8.44 41.71 5.94
C TYR A 111 9.04 42.95 6.60
N GLN A 112 8.64 44.12 6.13
CA GLN A 112 9.07 45.39 6.70
C GLN A 112 7.86 46.26 7.01
N ARG A 113 7.70 46.58 8.29
CA ARG A 113 6.73 47.58 8.77
C ARG A 113 7.41 48.95 8.76
N ALA A 114 6.91 49.86 7.93
CA ALA A 114 7.30 51.26 7.94
C ALA A 114 6.52 52.03 9.03
N ALA A 115 7.04 53.20 9.40
CA ALA A 115 6.58 53.98 10.55
C ALA A 115 5.05 54.17 10.61
N SER A 116 4.48 54.00 11.80
CA SER A 116 3.08 54.26 12.14
C SER A 116 2.78 55.75 12.13
N ARG A 117 1.56 56.12 11.74
CA ARG A 117 0.98 57.40 12.16
C ARG A 117 -0.45 57.17 12.68
N GLY A 118 -0.57 56.97 14.00
CA GLY A 118 -1.82 56.50 14.60
C GLY A 118 -1.99 54.98 14.41
N GLU A 119 -3.20 54.55 14.04
CA GLU A 119 -3.61 53.14 13.90
C GLU A 119 -3.31 52.55 12.50
N LEU A 120 -2.88 53.39 11.55
CA LEU A 120 -2.49 52.95 10.21
C LEU A 120 -0.98 52.71 10.13
N HIS A 121 -0.63 51.52 9.66
CA HIS A 121 0.76 51.14 9.44
C HIS A 121 0.98 50.82 7.97
N LYS A 122 2.06 51.38 7.42
CA LYS A 122 2.51 50.97 6.10
C LYS A 122 3.36 49.72 6.26
N ALA A 123 3.08 48.66 5.50
CA ALA A 123 3.93 47.48 5.49
C ALA A 123 4.21 47.04 4.05
N SER A 124 5.37 46.42 3.88
CA SER A 124 5.77 45.76 2.64
C SER A 124 6.12 44.30 2.96
N ALA A 125 5.62 43.39 2.13
CA ALA A 125 5.85 41.97 2.24
C ALA A 125 6.31 41.43 0.88
N SER A 126 7.29 40.55 0.88
CA SER A 126 7.71 39.82 -0.32
C SER A 126 7.68 38.33 -0.06
N TYR A 127 7.10 37.59 -1.00
CA TYR A 127 6.98 36.14 -0.96
C TYR A 127 7.70 35.56 -2.17
N LYS A 128 8.43 34.46 -1.97
CA LYS A 128 9.02 33.68 -3.05
C LYS A 128 8.39 32.30 -3.07
N ALA A 129 7.93 31.89 -4.25
CA ALA A 129 7.49 30.53 -4.50
C ALA A 129 8.72 29.64 -4.71
N ASN A 130 8.78 28.53 -3.97
CA ASN A 130 9.75 27.45 -4.20
C ASN A 130 9.09 26.23 -4.89
N GLY A 131 7.92 26.43 -5.49
CA GLY A 131 7.12 25.36 -6.06
C GLY A 131 6.44 25.76 -7.37
N ILE A 132 5.36 25.03 -7.67
CA ILE A 132 4.65 25.14 -8.94
C ILE A 132 3.78 26.39 -8.91
N VAL A 133 3.89 27.20 -9.97
CA VAL A 133 3.05 28.35 -10.24
C VAL A 133 2.16 27.98 -11.40
N GLU A 134 0.85 27.97 -11.18
CA GLU A 134 -0.13 27.53 -12.16
C GLU A 134 -1.13 28.64 -12.43
N GLU A 135 -1.56 28.72 -13.68
CA GLU A 135 -2.72 29.50 -14.06
C GLU A 135 -3.95 28.67 -13.74
N CYS A 136 -4.81 29.24 -12.92
CA CYS A 136 -5.97 28.60 -12.37
C CYS A 136 -7.19 29.43 -12.71
N VAL A 137 -8.33 28.83 -12.41
CA VAL A 137 -9.63 29.40 -12.70
C VAL A 137 -10.46 29.31 -11.43
N LEU A 138 -11.10 30.41 -11.06
CA LEU A 138 -11.96 30.46 -9.89
C LEU A 138 -13.25 29.67 -10.16
N LEU A 139 -13.43 28.57 -9.43
CA LEU A 139 -14.63 27.73 -9.51
C LEU A 139 -15.68 28.10 -8.46
N ALA A 140 -15.23 28.70 -7.34
CA ALA A 140 -16.08 29.00 -6.20
C ALA A 140 -15.63 30.32 -5.56
N HIS A 141 -16.59 31.16 -5.20
CA HIS A 141 -16.35 32.33 -4.36
C HIS A 141 -15.82 31.91 -2.99
N HIS A 142 -14.81 32.62 -2.49
CA HIS A 142 -14.36 32.50 -1.12
C HIS A 142 -15.28 33.32 -0.19
N VAL A 143 -16.36 32.69 0.28
CA VAL A 143 -17.33 33.27 1.21
C VAL A 143 -17.66 32.26 2.30
N ALA A 144 -18.00 32.74 3.50
CA ALA A 144 -18.50 31.88 4.56
C ALA A 144 -19.76 31.14 4.08
N ARG A 145 -19.72 29.81 4.11
CA ARG A 145 -20.86 28.95 3.77
C ARG A 145 -21.46 28.42 5.07
N THR A 146 -22.66 28.88 5.40
CA THR A 146 -23.39 28.50 6.62
C THR A 146 -24.57 27.56 6.37
N ALA A 147 -24.89 27.34 5.10
CA ALA A 147 -25.83 26.34 4.59
C ALA A 147 -25.25 25.78 3.28
N ASP A 148 -25.91 24.80 2.67
CA ASP A 148 -25.46 24.16 1.43
C ASP A 148 -26.12 24.76 0.18
N PRO A 149 -25.54 25.80 -0.47
CA PRO A 149 -25.93 26.25 -1.80
C PRO A 149 -24.97 25.74 -2.89
N GLY A 150 -23.97 24.92 -2.53
CA GLY A 150 -22.90 24.53 -3.43
C GLY A 150 -23.28 23.28 -4.20
N ASP A 151 -24.11 23.42 -5.24
CA ASP A 151 -24.29 22.35 -6.21
C ASP A 151 -22.94 22.00 -6.86
N THR A 152 -22.28 20.97 -6.34
CA THR A 152 -21.11 20.32 -6.93
C THR A 152 -21.48 19.13 -7.81
N GLU A 153 -22.78 18.87 -8.00
CA GLU A 153 -23.27 17.63 -8.61
C GLU A 153 -23.73 17.82 -10.07
N SER A 154 -24.02 19.04 -10.52
CA SER A 154 -24.64 19.21 -11.85
C SER A 154 -23.68 19.25 -13.03
N THR A 155 -22.41 19.69 -12.89
CA THR A 155 -21.43 19.65 -13.99
C THR A 155 -19.97 19.55 -13.50
N SER A 156 -19.18 18.67 -14.12
CA SER A 156 -17.72 18.62 -13.93
C SER A 156 -17.08 19.86 -14.56
N HIS A 157 -16.31 20.63 -13.77
CA HIS A 157 -15.47 21.70 -14.29
C HIS A 157 -14.13 21.14 -14.77
N ASP A 158 -14.15 20.42 -15.90
CA ASP A 158 -12.94 19.86 -16.53
C ASP A 158 -12.52 20.61 -17.80
N ASN A 159 -13.18 21.73 -18.14
CA ASN A 159 -12.97 22.47 -19.39
C ASN A 159 -12.99 21.56 -20.64
N ALA A 160 -13.81 20.50 -20.63
CA ALA A 160 -13.88 19.47 -21.68
C ALA A 160 -12.56 18.70 -21.91
N ALA A 161 -11.57 18.85 -21.04
CA ALA A 161 -10.32 18.10 -21.07
C ALA A 161 -10.51 16.78 -20.32
N SER A 162 -10.91 15.74 -21.04
CA SER A 162 -10.82 14.37 -20.53
C SER A 162 -9.35 13.96 -20.45
N SER A 163 -8.67 14.35 -19.37
CA SER A 163 -7.33 13.88 -19.08
C SER A 163 -7.42 12.59 -18.25
N ALA A 164 -6.65 11.57 -18.62
CA ALA A 164 -6.53 10.35 -17.83
C ALA A 164 -5.95 10.60 -16.41
N ALA A 165 -5.40 11.80 -16.17
CA ALA A 165 -4.80 12.22 -14.90
C ALA A 165 -5.81 12.91 -13.94
N GLY A 166 -7.01 13.26 -14.41
CA GLY A 166 -7.98 14.05 -13.64
C GLY A 166 -7.62 15.54 -13.57
N GLY A 167 -8.40 16.31 -12.80
CA GLY A 167 -8.17 17.73 -12.54
C GLY A 167 -7.40 17.97 -11.23
N ALA A 168 -6.62 19.03 -11.19
CA ALA A 168 -6.01 19.55 -9.96
C ALA A 168 -6.77 20.81 -9.53
N ALA A 169 -6.93 21.00 -8.21
CA ALA A 169 -7.62 22.16 -7.66
C ALA A 169 -6.89 22.68 -6.42
N TYR A 170 -6.92 24.00 -6.25
CA TYR A 170 -6.47 24.67 -5.03
C TYR A 170 -7.68 24.95 -4.13
N LEU A 171 -7.64 24.44 -2.90
CA LEU A 171 -8.68 24.67 -1.91
C LEU A 171 -8.15 25.56 -0.79
N GLN A 172 -8.74 26.74 -0.63
CA GLN A 172 -8.43 27.69 0.45
C GLN A 172 -9.62 27.75 1.42
N VAL A 173 -9.38 27.36 2.67
CA VAL A 173 -10.39 27.34 3.74
C VAL A 173 -9.97 28.31 4.84
N SER A 174 -10.72 29.39 4.99
CA SER A 174 -10.45 30.44 6.00
C SER A 174 -11.08 30.14 7.35
N ALA A 175 -12.25 29.50 7.35
CA ALA A 175 -12.95 29.05 8.54
C ALA A 175 -13.67 27.74 8.25
N LEU A 176 -13.57 26.79 9.19
CA LEU A 176 -14.22 25.50 9.09
C LEU A 176 -14.92 25.16 10.40
N ALA A 177 -16.25 25.17 10.38
CA ALA A 177 -17.05 24.67 11.47
C ALA A 177 -17.29 23.17 11.28
N LEU A 178 -16.61 22.33 12.05
CA LEU A 178 -16.73 20.88 11.95
C LEU A 178 -17.95 20.31 12.69
N GLY A 179 -18.79 21.12 13.34
CA GLY A 179 -20.00 20.64 14.01
C GLY A 179 -19.77 19.53 15.05
N GLY A 180 -18.59 19.49 15.68
CA GLY A 180 -18.18 18.44 16.63
C GLY A 180 -17.32 17.32 16.04
N PHE A 181 -17.09 17.30 14.72
CA PHE A 181 -16.10 16.41 14.10
C PHE A 181 -14.67 16.95 14.32
N THR A 182 -13.68 16.06 14.24
CA THR A 182 -12.26 16.40 14.50
C THR A 182 -11.43 16.48 13.22
N ASN A 183 -11.95 16.04 12.08
CA ASN A 183 -11.21 15.99 10.83
C ASN A 183 -12.10 16.14 9.58
N VAL A 184 -11.47 16.58 8.49
CA VAL A 184 -12.00 16.50 7.13
C VAL A 184 -11.29 15.35 6.43
N GLN A 185 -12.05 14.49 5.77
CA GLN A 185 -11.50 13.43 4.93
C GLN A 185 -12.05 13.54 3.53
N GLU A 186 -11.17 13.59 2.54
CA GLU A 186 -11.54 13.50 1.13
C GLU A 186 -12.18 12.12 0.87
N GLU A 187 -13.33 12.11 0.20
CA GLU A 187 -14.09 10.88 -0.05
C GLU A 187 -13.32 9.87 -0.92
N ARG A 188 -12.43 10.35 -1.78
CA ARG A 188 -11.52 9.48 -2.55
C ARG A 188 -10.55 8.72 -1.64
N ALA A 189 -10.08 9.35 -0.57
CA ALA A 189 -9.25 8.71 0.43
C ALA A 189 -10.03 7.61 1.18
N LYS A 190 -11.31 7.84 1.50
CA LYS A 190 -12.19 6.81 2.10
C LYS A 190 -12.32 5.60 1.18
N ARG A 191 -12.61 5.81 -0.11
CA ARG A 191 -12.73 4.73 -1.11
C ARG A 191 -11.43 3.93 -1.27
N ASN A 192 -10.28 4.60 -1.23
CA ASN A 192 -8.98 3.91 -1.29
C ASN A 192 -8.70 3.07 -0.04
N ILE A 193 -9.00 3.58 1.15
CA ILE A 193 -8.86 2.85 2.41
C ILE A 193 -9.78 1.63 2.43
N GLU A 194 -11.03 1.77 1.96
CA GLU A 194 -11.98 0.67 1.88
C GLU A 194 -11.54 -0.42 0.89
N ARG A 195 -11.03 -0.02 -0.29
CA ARG A 195 -10.41 -0.96 -1.24
C ARG A 195 -9.21 -1.69 -0.65
N GLN A 196 -8.37 -1.00 0.12
CA GLN A 196 -7.24 -1.63 0.81
C GLN A 196 -7.72 -2.64 1.87
N ARG A 197 -8.75 -2.29 2.65
CA ARG A 197 -9.35 -3.20 3.63
C ARG A 197 -9.91 -4.45 2.96
N LEU A 198 -10.68 -4.31 1.86
CA LEU A 198 -11.19 -5.43 1.07
C LEU A 198 -10.07 -6.36 0.59
N ARG A 199 -9.00 -5.82 0.01
CA ARG A 199 -7.83 -6.60 -0.44
C ARG A 199 -7.15 -7.35 0.70
N LEU A 200 -7.09 -6.77 1.90
CA LEU A 200 -6.52 -7.43 3.07
C LEU A 200 -7.41 -8.57 3.57
N THR A 201 -8.73 -8.37 3.57
CA THR A 201 -9.69 -9.42 3.92
C THR A 201 -9.63 -10.59 2.94
N GLU A 202 -9.59 -10.32 1.63
CA GLU A 202 -9.44 -11.34 0.59
C GLU A 202 -8.13 -12.13 0.74
N ARG A 203 -7.02 -11.44 1.04
CA ARG A 203 -5.74 -12.11 1.35
C ARG A 203 -5.83 -12.97 2.61
N GLY A 204 -6.54 -12.50 3.64
CA GLY A 204 -6.75 -13.24 4.88
C GLY A 204 -7.55 -14.53 4.66
N LEU A 205 -8.64 -14.46 3.89
CA LEU A 205 -9.45 -15.63 3.51
C LEU A 205 -8.62 -16.64 2.71
N GLY A 206 -7.86 -16.18 1.70
CA GLY A 206 -6.99 -17.07 0.91
C GLY A 206 -5.81 -17.67 1.70
N LEU A 207 -5.44 -17.12 2.85
CA LEU A 207 -4.48 -17.73 3.78
C LEU A 207 -5.15 -18.77 4.69
N GLN A 208 -6.39 -18.54 5.12
CA GLN A 208 -7.17 -19.52 5.89
C GLN A 208 -7.47 -20.77 5.06
N GLU A 209 -7.90 -20.61 3.80
CA GLU A 209 -8.13 -21.72 2.87
C GLU A 209 -6.85 -22.54 2.64
N ARG A 210 -5.72 -21.87 2.38
CA ARG A 210 -4.42 -22.55 2.27
C ARG A 210 -4.01 -23.25 3.57
N GLY A 211 -4.32 -22.67 4.72
CA GLY A 211 -4.05 -23.28 6.03
C GLY A 211 -4.88 -24.55 6.28
N LEU A 212 -6.13 -24.59 5.81
CA LEU A 212 -7.00 -25.77 5.87
C LEU A 212 -6.48 -26.88 4.96
N ASP A 213 -6.15 -26.55 3.71
CA ASP A 213 -5.59 -27.49 2.73
C ASP A 213 -4.26 -28.12 3.23
N ILE A 214 -3.37 -27.32 3.83
CA ILE A 214 -2.14 -27.85 4.44
C ILE A 214 -2.44 -28.82 5.60
N ARG A 215 -3.46 -28.57 6.41
CA ARG A 215 -3.84 -29.49 7.50
C ARG A 215 -4.41 -30.79 6.96
N GLU A 216 -5.29 -30.72 5.96
CA GLU A 216 -5.87 -31.91 5.33
C GLU A 216 -4.77 -32.78 4.71
N ARG A 217 -3.86 -32.18 3.92
CA ARG A 217 -2.71 -32.91 3.38
C ARG A 217 -1.80 -33.50 4.47
N GLY A 218 -1.63 -32.79 5.59
CA GLY A 218 -0.87 -33.29 6.74
C GLY A 218 -1.52 -34.53 7.38
N GLN A 219 -2.86 -34.55 7.48
CA GLN A 219 -3.60 -35.71 7.96
C GLN A 219 -3.48 -36.89 6.99
N ASP A 220 -3.59 -36.65 5.69
CA ASP A 220 -3.44 -37.69 4.66
C ASP A 220 -2.05 -38.33 4.68
N ILE A 221 -0.99 -37.51 4.77
CA ILE A 221 0.39 -38.02 4.90
C ILE A 221 0.52 -38.88 6.16
N THR A 222 -0.04 -38.44 7.29
CA THR A 222 0.04 -39.19 8.55
C THR A 222 -0.71 -40.54 8.45
N ALA A 223 -1.86 -40.56 7.79
CA ALA A 223 -2.63 -41.78 7.53
C ALA A 223 -1.86 -42.72 6.58
N GLN A 224 -1.25 -42.18 5.52
CA GLN A 224 -0.47 -42.97 4.58
C GLN A 224 0.78 -43.58 5.22
N THR A 225 1.50 -42.80 6.03
CA THR A 225 2.70 -43.27 6.75
C THR A 225 2.36 -44.36 7.77
N SER A 226 1.21 -44.24 8.44
CA SER A 226 0.77 -45.26 9.40
C SER A 226 0.30 -46.55 8.70
N ALA A 227 -0.36 -46.45 7.55
CA ALA A 227 -0.69 -47.60 6.71
C ALA A 227 0.56 -48.32 6.18
N GLU A 228 1.57 -47.58 5.70
CA GLU A 228 2.84 -48.14 5.25
C GLU A 228 3.59 -48.86 6.37
N ARG A 229 3.59 -48.30 7.60
CA ARG A 229 4.15 -48.99 8.77
C ARG A 229 3.46 -50.31 9.08
N LEU A 230 2.13 -50.35 9.03
CA LEU A 230 1.37 -51.57 9.28
C LEU A 230 1.63 -52.65 8.21
N LEU A 231 1.78 -52.25 6.95
CA LEU A 231 2.16 -53.17 5.88
C LEU A 231 3.57 -53.74 6.10
N PHE A 232 4.52 -52.88 6.48
CA PHE A 232 5.88 -53.31 6.80
C PHE A 232 5.92 -54.29 7.98
N GLU A 233 5.23 -53.99 9.07
CA GLU A 233 5.13 -54.88 10.24
C GLU A 233 4.49 -56.23 9.88
N ARG A 234 3.45 -56.21 9.02
CA ARG A 234 2.81 -57.43 8.53
C ARG A 234 3.77 -58.29 7.69
N GLU A 235 4.56 -57.66 6.82
CA GLU A 235 5.58 -58.38 6.04
C GLU A 235 6.69 -58.98 6.91
N GLU A 236 7.17 -58.23 7.91
CA GLU A 236 8.13 -58.77 8.89
C GLU A 236 7.57 -59.97 9.63
N MET A 237 6.33 -59.88 10.10
CA MET A 237 5.64 -60.98 10.77
C MET A 237 5.55 -62.22 9.87
N HIS A 238 5.16 -62.06 8.61
CA HIS A 238 5.11 -63.16 7.66
C HIS A 238 6.49 -63.81 7.43
N LYS A 239 7.56 -63.02 7.32
CA LYS A 239 8.93 -63.54 7.21
C LYS A 239 9.34 -64.34 8.45
N ARG A 240 9.07 -63.82 9.66
CA ARG A 240 9.37 -64.51 10.92
C ARG A 240 8.60 -65.83 11.06
N PHE A 241 7.29 -65.83 10.76
CA PHE A 241 6.49 -67.05 10.78
C PHE A 241 6.95 -68.07 9.73
N GLY A 242 7.34 -67.61 8.54
CA GLY A 242 7.92 -68.46 7.50
C GLY A 242 9.21 -69.15 7.97
N GLN A 243 10.13 -68.40 8.59
CA GLN A 243 11.37 -68.95 9.14
C GLN A 243 11.11 -69.95 10.28
N GLN A 244 10.22 -69.63 11.21
CA GLN A 244 9.84 -70.54 12.31
C GLN A 244 9.25 -71.85 11.79
N LYS A 245 8.41 -71.79 10.74
CA LYS A 245 7.84 -72.99 10.12
C LYS A 245 8.92 -73.87 9.51
N VAL A 246 9.87 -73.28 8.77
CA VAL A 246 11.01 -74.02 8.20
C VAL A 246 11.85 -74.68 9.28
N GLU A 247 12.13 -73.98 10.39
CA GLU A 247 12.86 -74.55 11.52
C GLU A 247 12.09 -75.70 12.20
N PHE A 248 10.78 -75.55 12.36
CA PHE A 248 9.94 -76.59 12.94
C PHE A 248 9.92 -77.84 12.05
N ASP A 249 9.71 -77.67 10.75
CA ASP A 249 9.71 -78.77 9.77
C ASP A 249 11.09 -79.46 9.73
N ALA A 250 12.18 -78.70 9.81
CA ALA A 250 13.54 -79.25 9.89
C ALA A 250 13.78 -80.07 11.18
N LYS A 251 13.25 -79.62 12.33
CA LYS A 251 13.32 -80.37 13.60
C LYS A 251 12.50 -81.66 13.53
N GLN A 252 11.30 -81.62 12.98
CA GLN A 252 10.44 -82.80 12.79
C GLN A 252 11.11 -83.83 11.86
N LEU A 253 11.76 -83.37 10.79
CA LEU A 253 12.49 -84.24 9.87
C LEU A 253 13.68 -84.93 10.55
N LYS A 254 14.44 -84.21 11.40
CA LYS A 254 15.51 -84.81 12.20
C LYS A 254 14.98 -85.89 13.15
N LEU A 255 13.92 -85.58 13.90
CA LEU A 255 13.27 -86.52 14.80
C LEU A 255 12.81 -87.81 14.09
N ARG A 256 12.27 -87.69 12.87
CA ARG A 256 11.91 -88.87 12.05
C ARG A 256 13.13 -89.67 11.63
N LYS A 257 14.18 -89.02 11.14
CA LYS A 257 15.43 -89.72 10.76
C LYS A 257 16.09 -90.43 11.95
N ASP A 258 16.06 -89.82 13.12
CA ASP A 258 16.59 -90.41 14.35
C ASP A 258 15.73 -91.60 14.81
N ALA A 259 14.40 -91.51 14.67
CA ALA A 259 13.48 -92.62 14.94
C ALA A 259 13.66 -93.78 13.95
N ASP A 260 13.78 -93.50 12.65
CA ASP A 260 14.04 -94.51 11.61
C ASP A 260 15.43 -95.16 11.81
N GLY A 261 16.43 -94.37 12.18
CA GLY A 261 17.76 -94.85 12.55
C GLY A 261 17.73 -95.78 13.76
N ALA A 262 16.95 -95.42 14.80
CA ALA A 262 16.77 -96.26 15.98
C ALA A 262 16.00 -97.57 15.68
N GLN A 263 15.00 -97.52 14.79
CA GLN A 263 14.29 -98.73 14.32
C GLN A 263 15.21 -99.65 13.51
N MET A 264 16.02 -99.10 12.61
CA MET A 264 17.03 -99.86 11.85
C MET A 264 18.09 -100.47 12.76
N LEU A 265 18.52 -99.76 13.81
CA LEU A 265 19.45 -100.29 14.79
C LEU A 265 18.84 -101.48 15.54
N ARG A 266 17.58 -101.34 16.00
CA ARG A 266 16.83 -102.42 16.65
C ARG A 266 16.73 -103.63 15.74
N PHE A 267 16.32 -103.43 14.49
CA PHE A 267 16.20 -104.50 13.49
C PHE A 267 17.53 -105.23 13.26
N ARG A 268 18.66 -104.51 13.21
CA ARG A 268 20.01 -105.11 13.12
C ARG A 268 20.37 -105.92 14.36
N THR A 269 20.08 -105.42 15.56
CA THR A 269 20.29 -106.21 16.80
C THR A 269 19.44 -107.47 16.81
N THR A 270 18.17 -107.41 16.39
CA THR A 270 17.29 -108.59 16.35
C THR A 270 17.77 -109.61 15.32
N ILE A 271 18.22 -109.16 14.14
CA ILE A 271 18.84 -110.05 13.15
C ILE A 271 20.11 -110.71 13.71
N LYS A 272 20.94 -109.94 14.42
CA LYS A 272 22.17 -110.46 15.02
C LYS A 272 21.89 -111.49 16.11
N GLU A 273 20.90 -111.23 16.97
CA GLU A 273 20.44 -112.17 18.00
C GLU A 273 19.85 -113.45 17.39
N LEU A 274 19.12 -113.36 16.27
CA LEU A 274 18.60 -114.52 15.55
C LEU A 274 19.70 -115.36 14.88
N LEU A 275 20.74 -114.71 14.36
CA LEU A 275 21.93 -115.37 13.79
C LEU A 275 22.76 -116.08 14.88
N ASP A 276 22.97 -115.43 16.03
CA ASP A 276 23.70 -116.02 17.16
C ASP A 276 22.93 -117.19 17.81
N ALA A 277 21.61 -117.23 17.67
CA ALA A 277 20.75 -118.36 18.10
C ALA A 277 20.74 -119.56 17.12
N GLY A 278 21.50 -119.51 16.02
CA GLY A 278 21.64 -120.63 15.09
C GLY A 278 20.44 -120.84 14.15
N VAL A 279 19.55 -119.85 14.03
CA VAL A 279 18.42 -119.89 13.08
C VAL A 279 18.92 -119.46 11.71
N GLN A 280 19.03 -120.40 10.75
CA GLN A 280 19.31 -120.03 9.37
C GLN A 280 18.09 -119.30 8.77
N PRO A 281 18.27 -118.10 8.17
CA PRO A 281 17.18 -117.38 7.56
C PRO A 281 16.68 -118.14 6.32
N ASP A 282 15.42 -118.55 6.36
CA ASP A 282 14.73 -119.15 5.21
C ASP A 282 14.63 -118.11 4.08
N ASP A 283 15.14 -118.49 2.91
CA ASP A 283 15.47 -117.62 1.76
C ASP A 283 14.25 -117.05 1.00
N ARG A 284 13.07 -116.98 1.64
CA ARG A 284 11.79 -116.66 0.99
C ARG A 284 11.03 -115.44 1.50
N ARG A 285 11.55 -114.69 2.48
CA ARG A 285 10.79 -113.55 3.06
C ARG A 285 11.52 -112.22 3.18
N ILE A 286 12.61 -112.01 2.44
CA ILE A 286 13.26 -110.69 2.34
C ILE A 286 13.13 -110.17 0.89
N ARG A 287 11.90 -109.85 0.50
CA ARG A 287 11.61 -108.85 -0.53
C ARG A 287 10.43 -108.02 -0.04
N ASN A 288 10.78 -106.89 0.57
CA ASN A 288 10.20 -105.57 0.36
C ASN A 288 10.87 -104.59 1.31
#